data_AF-A0A1Z1MUV0-F1
#
_entry.id   AF-A0A1Z1MUV0-F1
#
_cell.length_a   1.000
_cell.length_b   1.000
_cell.length_c   1.000
_cell.angle_alpha   90.00
_cell.angle_beta   90.00
_cell.angle_gamma   90.00
#
_symmetry.space_group_name_H-M   'P 1'
#
loop_
_entity.id
_entity.type
_entity.pdbx_description
1 polymer ?
#
loop_
_entity_poly.entity_id
_entity_poly.type
_entity_poly.pdbx_seq_one_letter_code
_entity_poly.pdbx_strand_id
1 'polypeptide(L)' 'DLVIIVDQKKETTAIQECIKLGVPTVCMLDTNCNPEIVDIPIPANDDAIRSIKLVLSKISDSILEGKAI' A
#
# COMPACT_ATOMS: atom_id res chain seq x y z
N ASP A 1 8.54 11.52 0.22
CA ASP A 1 8.45 10.17 0.79
C ASP A 1 7.02 9.65 0.70
N LEU A 2 6.84 8.34 0.73
CA LEU A 2 5.56 7.64 0.61
C LEU A 2 5.63 6.34 1.43
N VAL A 3 4.50 5.91 1.99
CA VAL A 3 4.38 4.63 2.71
C VAL A 3 3.57 3.64 1.90
N ILE A 4 4.06 2.40 1.82
CA ILE A 4 3.33 1.26 1.24
C ILE A 4 2.72 0.46 2.40
N ILE A 5 1.41 0.24 2.36
CA ILE A 5 0.63 -0.42 3.41
C ILE A 5 -0.01 -1.69 2.84
N VAL A 6 0.00 -2.76 3.64
CA VAL A 6 -0.68 -4.02 3.35
C VAL A 6 -1.67 -4.27 4.49
N ASP A 7 -2.90 -4.65 4.15
CA ASP A 7 -4.00 -4.83 5.09
C ASP A 7 -4.38 -3.54 5.84
N GLN A 8 -5.29 -2.77 5.22
CA GLN A 8 -5.79 -1.52 5.78
C GLN A 8 -6.43 -1.70 7.17
N LYS A 9 -7.11 -2.83 7.42
CA LYS A 9 -7.82 -3.05 8.68
C LYS A 9 -6.86 -3.24 9.84
N LYS A 10 -5.77 -3.97 9.61
CA LYS A 10 -4.73 -4.15 10.62
C LYS A 10 -3.90 -2.87 10.81
N GLU A 11 -3.67 -2.11 9.74
CA GLU A 11 -2.76 -0.96 9.75
C GLU A 11 -3.45 0.41 9.80
N THR A 12 -4.66 0.49 10.37
CA THR A 12 -5.41 1.75 10.45
C THR A 12 -4.64 2.84 11.22
N THR A 13 -3.88 2.48 12.26
CA THR A 13 -3.07 3.45 13.01
C THR A 13 -1.99 4.09 12.12
N ALA A 14 -1.28 3.28 11.31
CA ALA A 14 -0.27 3.77 10.39
C ALA A 14 -0.86 4.71 9.34
N ILE A 15 -2.04 4.38 8.80
CA ILE A 15 -2.78 5.25 7.87
C ILE A 15 -3.10 6.59 8.54
N GLN A 16 -3.61 6.58 9.77
CA GLN A 16 -3.94 7.82 10.49
C GLN A 16 -2.71 8.67 10.79
N GLU A 17 -1.57 8.06 11.11
CA GLU A 17 -0.30 8.78 11.28
C GLU A 17 0.19 9.40 9.97
N CYS A 18 0.10 8.66 8.86
CA CYS A 18 0.44 9.18 7.53
C CYS A 18 -0.44 10.39 7.16
N ILE A 19 -1.75 10.31 7.38
CA ILE A 19 -2.69 11.42 7.17
C ILE A 19 -2.31 12.64 8.02
N LYS A 20 -2.00 12.44 9.31
CA LYS A 20 -1.58 13.52 10.21
C LYS A 20 -0.28 14.19 9.79
N LEU A 21 0.67 13.41 9.27
CA LEU A 21 1.98 13.89 8.81
C LEU A 21 1.96 14.40 7.37
N GLY A 22 0.86 14.22 6.64
CA GLY A 22 0.76 14.56 5.21
C GLY A 22 1.63 13.67 4.32
N VAL A 23 1.92 12.44 4.74
CA VAL A 23 2.69 11.47 3.96
C VAL A 23 1.72 10.65 3.10
N PRO A 24 1.90 10.61 1.77
CA PRO A 24 1.01 9.87 0.89
C PRO A 24 1.15 8.35 1.08
N THR A 25 0.05 7.64 0.86
CA THR A 25 -0.09 6.20 1.09
C THR A 25 -0.47 5.45 -0.18
N VAL A 26 0.24 4.35 -0.45
CA VAL A 26 -0.18 3.30 -1.39
C VAL A 26 -0.63 2.10 -0.56
N CYS A 27 -1.84 1.61 -0.75
CA CYS A 27 -2.37 0.52 0.06
C CYS A 27 -2.92 -0.62 -0.79
N MET A 28 -2.52 -1.86 -0.47
CA MET A 28 -3.21 -3.05 -0.97
C MET A 28 -4.55 -3.19 -0.24
N LEU A 29 -5.64 -3.29 -0.99
CA LEU A 29 -7.00 -3.36 -0.45
C LEU A 29 -7.72 -4.60 -0.94
N ASP A 30 -8.24 -5.40 -0.01
CA ASP A 30 -9.21 -6.45 -0.30
C ASP A 30 -10.67 -5.93 -0.24
N THR A 31 -11.63 -6.77 -0.60
CA THR A 31 -13.07 -6.49 -0.71
C THR A 31 -13.72 -5.89 0.54
N ASN A 32 -13.05 -5.96 1.69
CA ASN A 32 -13.58 -5.56 2.97
C ASN A 32 -13.06 -4.18 3.46
N CYS A 33 -12.28 -3.48 2.63
CA CYS A 33 -11.60 -2.22 2.93
C CYS A 33 -12.32 -0.99 2.33
N ASN A 34 -12.07 0.20 2.89
CA ASN A 34 -12.56 1.49 2.39
C ASN A 34 -11.48 2.20 1.55
N PRO A 35 -11.65 2.36 0.22
CA PRO A 35 -10.66 3.01 -0.63
C PRO A 35 -10.54 4.54 -0.42
N GLU A 36 -11.47 5.18 0.29
CA GLU A 36 -11.49 6.64 0.46
C GLU A 36 -10.47 7.16 1.48
N ILE A 37 -9.89 6.28 2.32
CA ILE A 37 -8.95 6.67 3.38
C ILE A 37 -7.47 6.47 3.00
N VAL A 38 -7.19 6.14 1.74
CA VAL A 38 -5.84 5.93 1.19
C VAL A 38 -5.70 6.70 -0.12
N ASP A 39 -4.50 7.18 -0.44
CA ASP A 39 -4.30 8.04 -1.61
C ASP A 39 -4.27 7.23 -2.92
N ILE A 40 -3.61 6.07 -2.88
CA ILE A 40 -3.44 5.19 -4.04
C ILE A 40 -3.86 3.76 -3.66
N PRO A 41 -5.13 3.39 -3.88
CA PRO A 41 -5.61 2.04 -3.62
C PRO A 41 -5.17 1.06 -4.72
N ILE A 42 -4.66 -0.10 -4.32
CA ILE A 42 -4.35 -1.25 -5.19
C ILE A 42 -5.31 -2.40 -4.83
N PRO A 43 -6.34 -2.68 -5.65
CA PRO A 43 -7.23 -3.83 -5.42
C PRO A 43 -6.46 -5.15 -5.52
N ALA A 44 -6.37 -5.89 -4.41
CA ALA A 44 -5.63 -7.14 -4.33
C ALA A 44 -6.04 -7.95 -3.09
N ASN A 45 -5.80 -9.26 -3.12
CA ASN A 45 -5.90 -10.08 -1.92
C ASN A 45 -4.71 -9.77 -0.99
N ASP A 46 -4.98 -9.23 0.20
CA ASP A 46 -3.99 -8.87 1.22
C ASP A 46 -3.81 -9.95 2.31
N ASP A 47 -4.64 -10.99 2.34
CA ASP A 47 -4.51 -12.14 3.24
C ASP A 47 -3.48 -13.18 2.71
N ALA A 48 -3.33 -13.29 1.40
CA ALA A 48 -2.51 -14.33 0.78
C ALA A 48 -1.06 -13.88 0.57
N ILE A 49 -0.12 -14.56 1.24
CA ILE A 49 1.35 -14.33 1.10
C ILE A 49 1.80 -14.30 -0.37
N ARG A 50 1.26 -15.17 -1.22
CA ARG A 50 1.60 -15.20 -2.65
C ARG A 50 1.18 -13.93 -3.39
N SER A 51 0.00 -13.39 -3.06
CA SER A 51 -0.52 -12.15 -3.63
C SER A 51 0.31 -10.96 -3.17
N ILE A 52 0.53 -10.84 -1.86
CA ILE A 52 1.37 -9.79 -1.25
C ILE A 52 2.76 -9.78 -1.89
N LYS A 53 3.42 -10.94 -1.96
CA LYS A 53 4.75 -11.06 -2.56
C LYS A 53 4.76 -10.66 -4.03
N LEU A 54 3.75 -11.07 -4.80
CA LEU A 54 3.64 -10.71 -6.21
C LEU A 54 3.54 -9.19 -6.38
N VAL A 55 2.62 -8.54 -5.68
CA VAL A 55 2.39 -7.09 -5.79
C VAL A 55 3.61 -6.32 -5.31
N LEU A 56 4.14 -6.63 -4.13
CA LEU A 56 5.31 -5.95 -3.59
C LEU A 56 6.56 -6.15 -4.44
N SER A 57 6.73 -7.33 -5.07
CA SER A 57 7.86 -7.54 -5.99
C SER A 57 7.80 -6.59 -7.19
N LYS A 58 6.61 -6.41 -7.78
CA LYS A 58 6.43 -5.49 -8.91
C LYS A 58 6.62 -4.04 -8.52
N ILE A 59 6.12 -3.64 -7.35
CA ILE A 59 6.37 -2.28 -6.84
C ILE A 59 7.87 -2.05 -6.63
N SER A 60 8.57 -3.02 -6.02
CA SER A 60 10.02 -2.95 -5.80
C SER A 60 10.80 -2.84 -7.11
N ASP A 61 10.47 -3.67 -8.11
CA ASP A 61 11.12 -3.63 -9.43
C ASP A 61 10.96 -2.24 -10.07
N SER A 62 9.74 -1.68 -10.04
CA SER A 62 9.46 -0.34 -10.60
C SER A 62 10.15 0.79 -9.84
N ILE A 63 10.30 0.71 -8.52
CA ILE A 63 11.06 1.69 -7.72
C ILE A 63 12.54 1.66 -8.11
N LEU A 64 13.11 0.46 -8.29
CA LEU A 64 14.51 0.31 -8.70
C LEU A 64 14.73 0.85 -10.12
N GLU A 65 13.82 0.58 -11.04
CA GLU A 65 13.85 1.12 -12.40
C GLU A 65 13.77 2.65 -12.39
N GLY A 66 12.83 3.23 -11.65
CA GLY A 66 12.69 4.68 -11.53
C GLY A 66 13.88 5.38 -10.88
N LYS A 67 14.62 4.70 -10.00
CA LYS A 67 15.85 5.22 -9.38
C LYS A 67 17.05 5.22 -10.32
N ALA A 68 17.03 4.40 -11.37
CA ALA A 68 18.11 4.33 -12.35
C ALA A 68 18.02 5.44 -13.42
N ILE A 69 16.95 6.24 -13.39
CA ILE A 69 16.70 7.41 -14.24
C ILE A 69 17.14 8.66 -13.47
#